data_AF-A0A0B7FFY3-F1
#
_entry.id   AF-A0A0B7FFY3-F1
#
_cell.length_a   1.000
_cell.length_b   1.000
_cell.length_c   1.000
_cell.angle_alpha   90.00
_cell.angle_beta   90.00
_cell.angle_gamma   90.00
#
_symmetry.space_group_name_H-M   'P 1'
#
loop_
_entity.id
_entity.type
_entity.pdbx_description
1 polymer ?
#
loop_
_entity_poly.entity_id
_entity_poly.type
_entity_poly.pdbx_seq_one_letter_code
_entity_poly.pdbx_strand_id
1 'polypeptide(L)'
;MSPLITSHIESSQTGPTLNYNTYPSFHGVAVSGCGTNTTLKKWEYAQEYGPRVVWPPEDRENNPDFDSEGTIDVVRKSIDALTRTVVIEPAFQEILHFYSTYLSRMYYDYAIVNEDTMEWILQRYKISTAAKYAMLATATSFRANYEMTPSTSSLRDYAKELHFLALKHLDLELDDNETSPQDKLVALEEMTRYEYFANTSSTYYPHLIQSASVVREILRSDSIDLLSLGGKHTFDIRCFAWCDITNSMAASRPTLLTYESNLERTQHIDFEDAHSDPDRGVEWIYGCPDVIAVLMARTIALKHLRIPKEEKLSRGTKLERTILGWYFRPTRAKGSVMRVARVGVQEMWRHAAIIHIHQVITLSPSALPARSYVRRRYSTLIPLTPA
;
A
#
# COMPACT_ATOMS: atom_id res chain seq x y z
N MET A 1 29.99 -19.42 -51.61
CA MET A 1 30.95 -18.34 -51.30
C MET A 1 31.68 -18.74 -50.02
N SER A 2 32.78 -19.48 -50.16
CA SER A 2 33.83 -19.67 -49.15
C SER A 2 34.68 -18.38 -49.05
N PRO A 3 35.75 -18.28 -48.21
CA PRO A 3 36.21 -19.08 -47.06
C PRO A 3 36.54 -18.20 -45.80
N LEU A 4 36.55 -18.69 -44.56
CA LEU A 4 37.69 -19.30 -43.82
C LEU A 4 39.02 -18.52 -43.88
N ILE A 5 39.51 -18.00 -42.74
CA ILE A 5 40.92 -18.13 -42.30
C ILE A 5 41.00 -18.26 -40.76
N THR A 6 41.73 -19.29 -40.37
CA THR A 6 42.10 -19.88 -39.07
C THR A 6 43.41 -19.33 -38.49
N SER A 7 43.60 -19.48 -37.17
CA SER A 7 44.81 -20.00 -36.47
C SER A 7 44.62 -19.80 -34.95
N HIS A 8 44.35 -20.82 -34.10
CA HIS A 8 45.24 -21.81 -33.47
C HIS A 8 46.65 -21.27 -33.14
N ILE A 9 47.15 -21.40 -31.89
CA ILE A 9 47.80 -22.63 -31.39
C ILE A 9 48.09 -22.55 -29.86
N GLU A 10 47.81 -23.66 -29.15
CA GLU A 10 48.48 -24.26 -27.96
C GLU A 10 48.57 -23.51 -26.60
N SER A 11 48.54 -24.13 -25.41
CA SER A 11 48.69 -25.54 -24.98
C SER A 11 48.36 -25.66 -23.47
N SER A 12 47.86 -26.85 -23.06
CA SER A 12 48.08 -27.55 -21.76
C SER A 12 47.58 -26.91 -20.45
N GLN A 13 47.19 -27.60 -19.38
CA GLN A 13 46.77 -28.96 -19.03
C GLN A 13 46.33 -28.86 -17.56
N THR A 14 45.29 -29.61 -17.17
CA THR A 14 45.05 -30.23 -15.84
C THR A 14 45.29 -29.42 -14.54
N GLY A 15 44.22 -29.29 -13.73
CA GLY A 15 44.21 -28.66 -12.40
C GLY A 15 45.13 -29.31 -11.34
N PRO A 16 45.16 -28.76 -10.11
CA PRO A 16 44.34 -29.39 -9.06
C PRO A 16 43.78 -28.45 -7.97
N THR A 17 42.68 -28.91 -7.36
CA THR A 17 42.19 -28.74 -5.97
C THR A 17 42.64 -27.57 -5.09
N LEU A 18 41.64 -26.94 -4.46
CA LEU A 18 41.72 -26.06 -3.28
C LEU A 18 42.71 -26.58 -2.22
N ASN A 19 43.53 -25.66 -1.70
CA ASN A 19 44.06 -25.78 -0.35
C ASN A 19 43.88 -24.45 0.39
N TYR A 20 43.22 -24.52 1.54
CA TYR A 20 43.01 -23.43 2.49
C TYR A 20 44.36 -22.99 3.08
N ASN A 21 44.64 -21.69 3.04
CA ASN A 21 45.66 -20.90 3.78
C ASN A 21 46.59 -20.12 2.85
N THR A 22 46.15 -18.95 2.39
CA THR A 22 47.06 -17.82 2.14
C THR A 22 46.30 -16.51 2.14
N TYR A 23 46.45 -15.72 3.20
CA TYR A 23 46.20 -14.28 3.16
C TYR A 23 47.30 -13.62 2.31
N PRO A 24 46.98 -12.75 1.34
CA PRO A 24 47.93 -11.78 0.84
C PRO A 24 47.94 -10.57 1.78
N SER A 25 49.03 -10.45 2.53
CA SER A 25 49.42 -9.25 3.26
C SER A 25 49.63 -8.09 2.29
N PHE A 26 48.70 -7.14 2.26
CA PHE A 26 48.94 -5.82 1.66
C PHE A 26 49.57 -4.90 2.71
N HIS A 27 50.85 -4.57 2.52
CA HIS A 27 51.49 -3.51 3.28
C HIS A 27 50.97 -2.15 2.81
N GLY A 28 50.20 -1.50 3.69
CA GLY A 28 50.38 -0.10 4.05
C GLY A 28 49.89 0.98 3.08
N VAL A 29 48.57 1.21 3.06
CA VAL A 29 48.04 2.58 3.06
C VAL A 29 47.07 2.69 4.25
N ALA A 30 47.29 3.71 5.07
CA ALA A 30 46.63 3.89 6.35
C ALA A 30 45.10 3.80 6.26
N VAL A 31 44.54 2.98 7.15
CA VAL A 31 43.11 2.91 7.45
C VAL A 31 42.66 4.29 7.96
N SER A 32 41.83 4.98 7.18
CA SER A 32 40.99 6.06 7.70
C SER A 32 39.58 5.51 7.88
N GLY A 33 39.22 5.22 9.13
CA GLY A 33 37.88 4.78 9.54
C GLY A 33 36.85 5.91 9.38
N CYS A 34 36.45 6.19 8.14
CA CYS A 34 35.57 7.32 7.80
C CYS A 34 34.43 6.89 6.86
N GLY A 35 33.65 5.88 7.27
CA GLY A 35 32.46 5.44 6.52
C GLY A 35 31.18 5.42 7.35
N THR A 36 31.26 4.92 8.58
CA THR A 36 30.09 4.82 9.49
C THR A 36 29.85 6.10 10.28
N ASN A 37 30.92 6.81 10.66
CA ASN A 37 30.85 8.07 11.40
C ASN A 37 30.29 9.24 10.56
N THR A 38 30.43 9.19 9.24
CA THR A 38 30.03 10.28 8.33
C THR A 38 28.54 10.28 8.07
N THR A 39 27.92 9.10 7.99
CA THR A 39 26.47 8.94 7.83
C THR A 39 25.72 9.25 9.12
N LEU A 40 26.27 8.82 10.27
CA LEU A 40 25.75 9.17 11.59
C LEU A 40 25.85 10.68 11.87
N LYS A 41 26.98 11.31 11.53
CA LYS A 41 27.15 12.77 11.64
C LYS A 41 26.27 13.57 10.69
N LYS A 42 25.99 13.05 9.49
CA LYS A 42 25.02 13.67 8.56
C LYS A 42 23.60 13.57 9.08
N TRP A 43 23.26 12.47 9.75
CA TRP A 43 22.00 12.26 10.44
C TRP A 43 21.83 13.19 11.66
N GLU A 44 22.84 13.27 12.54
CA GLU A 44 22.87 14.18 13.69
C GLU A 44 22.78 15.65 13.25
N TYR A 45 23.51 16.04 12.20
CA TYR A 45 23.45 17.38 11.61
C TYR A 45 22.06 17.72 11.03
N ALA A 46 21.37 16.76 10.43
CA ALA A 46 20.01 16.93 9.92
C ALA A 46 18.97 17.09 11.04
N GLN A 47 19.20 16.49 12.22
CA GLN A 47 18.36 16.69 13.41
C GLN A 47 18.60 18.04 14.08
N GLU A 48 19.85 18.51 14.12
CA GLU A 48 20.24 19.72 14.86
C GLU A 48 20.03 21.01 14.06
N TYR A 49 20.23 20.97 12.74
CA TYR A 49 20.16 22.15 11.86
C TYR A 49 19.22 22.02 10.67
N GLY A 50 18.54 20.88 10.50
CA GLY A 50 17.45 20.76 9.55
C GLY A 50 16.24 21.59 9.99
N PRO A 51 15.43 22.13 9.05
CA PRO A 51 14.18 22.79 9.41
C PRO A 51 13.33 21.82 10.25
N ARG A 52 12.96 22.26 11.45
CA ARG A 52 12.00 21.52 12.29
C ARG A 52 10.63 21.66 11.63
N VAL A 53 10.00 20.52 11.41
CA VAL A 53 8.61 20.45 10.96
C VAL A 53 7.75 21.03 12.06
N VAL A 54 7.18 22.22 11.85
CA VAL A 54 5.98 22.66 12.57
C VAL A 54 4.82 22.36 11.64
N TRP A 55 4.23 21.19 11.83
CA TRP A 55 3.05 20.74 11.10
C TRP A 55 1.98 20.28 12.12
N PRO A 56 0.72 20.74 12.04
CA PRO A 56 0.22 21.78 11.13
C PRO A 56 1.01 23.09 11.24
N PRO A 57 0.96 23.96 10.22
CA PRO A 57 1.45 25.31 10.41
C PRO A 57 0.69 25.93 11.58
N GLU A 58 1.36 26.77 12.39
CA GLU A 58 0.85 27.26 13.69
C GLU A 58 -0.54 27.92 13.60
N ASP A 59 -0.92 28.39 12.41
CA ASP A 59 -2.23 28.97 12.09
C ASP A 59 -3.38 27.95 11.98
N ARG A 60 -3.09 26.65 11.97
CA ARG A 60 -4.07 25.56 11.77
C ARG A 60 -4.12 24.52 12.88
N GLU A 61 -3.25 24.56 13.89
CA GLU A 61 -3.28 23.65 15.05
C GLU A 61 -4.62 23.69 15.81
N ASN A 62 -5.27 24.85 15.86
CA ASN A 62 -6.55 25.04 16.55
C ASN A 62 -7.76 25.07 15.60
N ASN A 63 -7.59 24.73 14.31
CA ASN A 63 -8.71 24.71 13.38
C ASN A 63 -9.49 23.40 13.54
N PRO A 64 -10.76 23.41 13.99
CA PRO A 64 -11.58 22.20 14.12
C PRO A 64 -11.82 21.49 12.78
N ASP A 65 -11.60 22.15 11.63
CA ASP A 65 -11.62 21.50 10.32
C ASP A 65 -10.37 20.62 10.07
N PHE A 66 -9.27 20.87 10.78
CA PHE A 66 -8.00 20.15 10.59
C PHE A 66 -8.01 18.78 11.27
N ASP A 67 -8.60 18.69 12.46
CA ASP A 67 -8.78 17.44 13.22
C ASP A 67 -10.22 17.32 13.73
N SER A 68 -11.17 17.28 12.79
CA SER A 68 -12.60 17.24 13.09
C SER A 68 -13.05 16.04 13.93
N GLU A 69 -12.19 15.03 14.09
CA GLU A 69 -12.44 13.85 14.89
C GLU A 69 -11.50 13.70 16.10
N GLY A 70 -10.61 14.65 16.38
CA GLY A 70 -9.70 14.62 17.53
C GLY A 70 -8.72 13.44 17.52
N THR A 71 -8.35 12.96 16.33
CA THR A 71 -7.51 11.79 16.11
C THR A 71 -6.06 12.07 16.43
N ILE A 72 -5.60 13.30 16.22
CA ILE A 72 -4.21 13.69 16.51
C ILE A 72 -3.92 13.50 18.00
N ASP A 73 -4.87 13.84 18.86
CA ASP A 73 -4.74 13.65 20.31
C ASP A 73 -4.69 12.17 20.69
N VAL A 74 -5.45 11.30 20.03
CA VAL A 74 -5.42 9.85 20.28
C VAL A 74 -4.06 9.28 19.88
N VAL A 75 -3.56 9.66 18.70
CA VAL A 75 -2.24 9.23 18.24
C VAL A 75 -1.14 9.75 19.16
N ARG A 76 -1.20 11.02 19.58
CA ARG A 76 -0.22 11.60 20.50
C ARG A 76 -0.20 10.85 21.84
N LYS A 77 -1.37 10.52 22.39
CA LYS A 77 -1.48 9.69 23.61
C LYS A 77 -0.88 8.30 23.42
N SER A 78 -1.09 7.67 22.27
CA SER A 78 -0.48 6.38 21.94
C SER A 78 1.05 6.47 21.89
N ILE A 79 1.60 7.54 21.29
CA ILE A 79 3.05 7.83 21.28
C ILE A 79 3.58 8.05 22.71
N ASP A 80 2.88 8.85 23.52
CA ASP A 80 3.27 9.12 24.90
C ASP A 80 3.27 7.84 25.75
N ALA A 81 2.29 6.95 25.54
CA ALA A 81 2.23 5.65 26.21
C ALA A 81 3.40 4.73 25.78
N LEU A 82 3.68 4.70 24.48
CA LEU A 82 4.76 3.89 23.90
C LEU A 82 6.15 4.35 24.36
N THR A 83 6.40 5.67 24.35
CA THR A 83 7.68 6.26 24.77
C THR A 83 7.97 6.07 26.26
N ARG A 84 6.94 5.91 27.09
CA ARG A 84 7.10 5.58 28.52
C ARG A 84 7.47 4.13 28.78
N THR A 85 7.14 3.22 27.85
CA THR A 85 7.24 1.78 28.06
C THR A 85 8.37 1.13 27.26
N VAL A 86 8.82 1.77 26.18
CA VAL A 86 9.83 1.22 25.27
C VAL A 86 10.89 2.28 24.96
N VAL A 87 12.16 1.87 24.95
CA VAL A 87 13.24 2.72 24.41
C VAL A 87 13.11 2.71 22.89
N ILE A 88 12.77 3.88 22.34
CA ILE A 88 12.50 4.04 20.91
C ILE A 88 13.76 4.54 20.22
N GLU A 89 14.17 3.84 19.16
CA GLU A 89 15.29 4.27 18.32
C GLU A 89 15.03 5.66 17.71
N PRO A 90 16.04 6.53 17.59
CA PRO A 90 15.86 7.87 17.01
C PRO A 90 15.20 7.87 15.63
N ALA A 91 15.51 6.89 14.78
CA ALA A 91 14.89 6.74 13.47
C ALA A 91 13.39 6.41 13.57
N PHE A 92 12.96 5.65 14.58
CA PHE A 92 11.53 5.39 14.79
C PHE A 92 10.80 6.61 15.37
N GLN A 93 11.47 7.47 16.14
CA GLN A 93 10.87 8.74 16.59
C GLN A 93 10.45 9.63 15.41
N GLU A 94 11.23 9.65 14.34
CA GLU A 94 10.88 10.39 13.12
C GLU A 94 9.65 9.79 12.43
N ILE A 95 9.53 8.46 12.43
CA ILE A 95 8.35 7.74 11.97
C ILE A 95 7.13 8.08 12.81
N LEU A 96 7.27 8.14 14.14
CA LEU A 96 6.17 8.50 15.05
C LEU A 96 5.71 9.94 14.84
N HIS A 97 6.64 10.88 14.67
CA HIS A 97 6.32 12.28 14.38
C HIS A 97 5.65 12.43 13.00
N PHE A 98 6.11 11.67 12.01
CA PHE A 98 5.42 11.58 10.73
C PHE A 98 4.00 11.04 10.92
N TYR A 99 3.84 9.89 11.58
CA TYR A 99 2.55 9.24 11.73
C TYR A 99 1.57 10.02 12.63
N SER A 100 2.03 10.72 13.66
CA SER A 100 1.17 11.62 14.47
C SER A 100 0.49 12.70 13.66
N THR A 101 1.13 13.10 12.56
CA THR A 101 0.74 14.30 11.83
C THR A 101 0.22 13.99 10.42
N TYR A 102 0.58 12.82 9.89
CA TYR A 102 0.19 12.34 8.57
C TYR A 102 -0.93 11.30 8.63
N LEU A 103 -0.96 10.41 9.64
CA LEU A 103 -2.03 9.39 9.73
C LEU A 103 -3.40 10.01 9.94
N SER A 104 -3.49 11.20 10.54
CA SER A 104 -4.74 11.97 10.67
C SER A 104 -5.33 12.44 9.33
N ARG A 105 -4.64 12.19 8.21
CA ARG A 105 -5.03 12.64 6.86
C ARG A 105 -5.12 11.52 5.83
N MET A 106 -4.69 10.30 6.17
CA MET A 106 -4.64 9.17 5.25
C MET A 106 -5.73 8.13 5.45
N TYR A 107 -6.21 7.95 6.68
CA TYR A 107 -7.25 6.96 6.95
C TYR A 107 -8.63 7.50 6.62
N TYR A 108 -9.47 6.67 6.04
CA TYR A 108 -10.83 7.06 5.70
C TYR A 108 -11.74 7.11 6.94
N ASP A 109 -11.55 6.20 7.90
CA ASP A 109 -12.28 6.17 9.16
C ASP A 109 -11.31 6.24 10.35
N TYR A 110 -11.09 7.47 10.82
CA TYR A 110 -10.16 7.75 11.91
C TYR A 110 -10.67 7.32 13.28
N ALA A 111 -11.97 7.04 13.44
CA ALA A 111 -12.55 6.62 14.71
C ALA A 111 -12.05 5.23 15.16
N ILE A 112 -11.37 4.53 14.26
CA ILE A 112 -10.80 3.19 14.45
C ILE A 112 -9.31 3.23 14.81
N VAL A 113 -8.65 4.37 14.61
CA VAL A 113 -7.29 4.59 15.13
C VAL A 113 -7.38 4.56 16.65
N ASN A 114 -7.06 3.40 17.22
CA ASN A 114 -7.11 3.15 18.65
C ASN A 114 -5.71 3.35 19.26
N GLU A 115 -5.64 3.26 20.59
CA GLU A 115 -4.40 3.45 21.35
C GLU A 115 -3.29 2.44 20.97
N ASP A 116 -3.62 1.33 20.31
CA ASP A 116 -2.66 0.29 19.88
C ASP A 116 -2.02 0.56 18.51
N THR A 117 -2.47 1.59 17.77
CA THR A 117 -2.01 1.84 16.40
C THR A 117 -0.49 2.00 16.32
N MET A 118 0.11 2.74 17.25
CA MET A 118 1.57 2.94 17.28
C MET A 118 2.32 1.70 17.74
N GLU A 119 1.72 0.87 18.60
CA GLU A 119 2.29 -0.42 18.96
C GLU A 119 2.36 -1.33 17.74
N TRP A 120 1.30 -1.38 16.94
CA TRP A 120 1.26 -2.15 15.70
C TRP A 120 2.30 -1.65 14.67
N ILE A 121 2.45 -0.34 14.50
CA ILE A 121 3.50 0.26 13.65
C ILE A 121 4.89 -0.11 14.17
N LEU A 122 5.10 -0.08 15.49
CA LEU A 122 6.37 -0.47 16.11
C LEU A 122 6.66 -1.96 15.90
N GLN A 123 5.66 -2.83 15.97
CA GLN A 123 5.82 -4.25 15.69
C GLN A 123 6.33 -4.46 14.26
N ARG A 124 5.72 -3.82 13.26
CA ARG A 124 6.20 -3.89 11.85
C ARG A 124 7.61 -3.36 11.69
N TYR A 125 7.95 -2.27 12.37
CA TYR A 125 9.31 -1.72 12.34
C TYR A 125 10.35 -2.67 12.94
N LYS A 126 9.97 -3.49 13.91
CA LYS A 126 10.87 -4.45 14.56
C LYS A 126 10.96 -5.80 13.85
N ILE A 127 9.93 -6.17 13.09
CA ILE A 127 9.81 -7.53 12.54
C ILE A 127 10.72 -7.77 11.33
N SER A 128 11.01 -6.73 10.55
CA SER A 128 11.80 -6.82 9.33
C SER A 128 12.70 -5.58 9.18
N THR A 129 13.96 -5.81 8.83
CA THR A 129 14.90 -4.73 8.58
C THR A 129 14.58 -4.04 7.26
N ALA A 130 14.14 -4.80 6.25
CA ALA A 130 13.61 -4.25 5.00
C ALA A 130 12.39 -3.36 5.25
N ALA A 131 11.42 -3.82 6.05
CA ALA A 131 10.24 -3.05 6.45
C ALA A 131 10.63 -1.74 7.14
N LYS A 132 11.56 -1.79 8.11
CA LYS A 132 12.11 -0.61 8.79
C LYS A 132 12.62 0.45 7.81
N TYR A 133 13.47 0.05 6.87
CA TYR A 133 14.03 1.01 5.89
C TYR A 133 12.97 1.52 4.90
N ALA A 134 12.03 0.68 4.48
CA ALA A 134 10.92 1.07 3.62
C ALA A 134 9.95 2.06 4.28
N MET A 135 9.64 1.86 5.56
CA MET A 135 8.85 2.79 6.38
C MET A 135 9.54 4.15 6.50
N LEU A 136 10.86 4.16 6.78
CA LEU A 136 11.66 5.39 6.83
C LEU A 136 11.69 6.10 5.46
N ALA A 137 11.87 5.36 4.37
CA ALA A 137 11.87 5.89 3.02
C ALA A 137 10.52 6.55 2.68
N THR A 138 9.41 5.92 3.07
CA THR A 138 8.06 6.44 2.89
C THR A 138 7.85 7.74 3.67
N ALA A 139 8.15 7.73 4.98
CA ALA A 139 8.03 8.92 5.83
C ALA A 139 8.86 10.09 5.29
N THR A 140 10.11 9.83 4.89
CA THR A 140 11.03 10.83 4.32
C THR A 140 10.52 11.37 2.98
N SER A 141 10.00 10.50 2.10
CA SER A 141 9.44 10.89 0.80
C SER A 141 8.24 11.83 0.97
N PHE A 142 7.32 11.49 1.86
CA PHE A 142 6.18 12.37 2.14
C PHE A 142 6.60 13.68 2.76
N ARG A 143 7.53 13.65 3.73
CA ARG A 143 8.11 14.87 4.31
C ARG A 143 8.65 15.81 3.23
N ALA A 144 9.41 15.28 2.27
CA ALA A 144 9.90 16.07 1.14
C ALA A 144 8.79 16.67 0.29
N ASN A 145 7.67 15.96 0.11
CA ASN A 145 6.53 16.45 -0.69
C ASN A 145 5.72 17.55 0.02
N TYR A 146 5.65 17.54 1.35
CA TYR A 146 4.86 18.50 2.12
C TYR A 146 5.66 19.71 2.62
N GLU A 147 6.95 19.56 2.92
CA GLU A 147 7.76 20.68 3.45
C GLU A 147 7.93 21.80 2.42
N MET A 148 8.05 21.48 1.12
CA MET A 148 8.31 22.46 0.05
C MET A 148 9.45 23.45 0.38
N THR A 149 10.46 23.00 1.13
CA THR A 149 11.63 23.76 1.57
C THR A 149 12.81 23.55 0.60
N PRO A 150 13.88 24.36 0.69
CA PRO A 150 15.12 24.14 -0.08
C PRO A 150 15.75 22.75 0.12
N SER A 151 15.45 22.05 1.22
CA SER A 151 15.92 20.68 1.53
C SER A 151 15.10 19.58 0.85
N THR A 152 14.08 19.91 0.06
CA THR A 152 13.21 18.92 -0.62
C THR A 152 14.02 17.95 -1.49
N SER A 153 15.03 18.42 -2.22
CA SER A 153 15.86 17.56 -3.08
C SER A 153 16.70 16.58 -2.26
N SER A 154 17.37 17.05 -1.21
CA SER A 154 18.19 16.20 -0.34
C SER A 154 17.37 15.15 0.40
N LEU A 155 16.14 15.49 0.84
CA LEU A 155 15.24 14.54 1.47
C LEU A 155 14.77 13.46 0.48
N ARG A 156 14.51 13.84 -0.78
CA ARG A 156 14.16 12.86 -1.82
C ARG A 156 15.32 11.92 -2.12
N ASP A 157 16.54 12.42 -2.17
CA ASP A 157 17.71 11.57 -2.40
C ASP A 157 17.96 10.65 -1.22
N TYR A 158 17.81 11.13 0.01
CA TYR A 158 17.89 10.30 1.20
C TYR A 158 16.79 9.23 1.27
N ALA A 159 15.56 9.55 0.87
CA ALA A 159 14.49 8.56 0.77
C ALA A 159 14.82 7.43 -0.22
N LYS A 160 15.50 7.74 -1.33
CA LYS A 160 15.98 6.72 -2.29
C LYS A 160 17.11 5.88 -1.70
N GLU A 161 18.03 6.47 -0.95
CA GLU A 161 19.09 5.72 -0.24
C GLU A 161 18.48 4.72 0.75
N LEU A 162 17.49 5.15 1.53
CA LEU A 162 16.75 4.28 2.45
C LEU A 162 16.02 3.15 1.71
N HIS A 163 15.35 3.45 0.59
CA HIS A 163 14.72 2.42 -0.23
C HIS A 163 15.73 1.43 -0.81
N PHE A 164 16.91 1.89 -1.23
CA PHE A 164 17.98 1.02 -1.69
C PHE A 164 18.52 0.10 -0.59
N LEU A 165 18.62 0.59 0.65
CA LEU A 165 18.92 -0.26 1.80
C LEU A 165 17.82 -1.29 2.05
N ALA A 166 16.56 -0.88 1.94
CA ALA A 166 15.42 -1.77 2.08
C ALA A 166 15.45 -2.92 1.06
N LEU A 167 15.75 -2.63 -0.22
CA LEU A 167 15.92 -3.64 -1.28
C LEU A 167 16.98 -4.68 -0.92
N LYS A 168 18.16 -4.23 -0.46
CA LYS A 168 19.25 -5.15 -0.08
C LYS A 168 18.86 -6.11 1.03
N HIS A 169 18.10 -5.63 2.01
CA HIS A 169 17.63 -6.46 3.11
C HIS A 169 16.46 -7.36 2.68
N LEU A 170 15.59 -6.87 1.79
CA LEU A 170 14.46 -7.65 1.29
C LEU A 170 14.93 -8.93 0.61
N ASP A 171 15.93 -8.85 -0.28
CA ASP A 171 16.46 -10.04 -0.97
C ASP A 171 16.95 -11.10 0.04
N LEU A 172 17.66 -10.67 1.09
CA LEU A 172 18.16 -11.56 2.14
C LEU A 172 17.02 -12.18 2.97
N GLU A 173 16.00 -11.39 3.30
CA GLU A 173 14.86 -11.85 4.10
C GLU A 173 13.93 -12.78 3.30
N LEU A 174 13.78 -12.57 1.98
CA LEU A 174 12.99 -13.44 1.13
C LEU A 174 13.66 -14.82 0.93
N ASP A 175 14.98 -14.84 0.79
CA ASP A 175 15.77 -16.07 0.62
C ASP A 175 15.96 -16.86 1.93
N ASP A 176 15.73 -16.22 3.09
CA ASP A 176 15.84 -16.88 4.39
C ASP A 176 14.64 -17.81 4.67
N ASN A 177 14.92 -19.08 4.93
CA ASN A 177 13.90 -20.08 5.23
C ASN A 177 13.39 -20.00 6.68
N GLU A 178 14.13 -19.33 7.58
CA GLU A 178 13.73 -19.17 8.99
C GLU A 178 12.73 -18.01 9.17
N THR A 179 12.75 -17.02 8.27
CA THR A 179 11.80 -15.90 8.28
C THR A 179 10.40 -16.39 7.92
N SER A 180 9.40 -16.07 8.74
CA SER A 180 8.03 -16.53 8.51
C SER A 180 7.42 -15.87 7.27
N PRO A 181 6.50 -16.55 6.56
CA PRO A 181 5.82 -15.94 5.41
C PRO A 181 5.08 -14.64 5.76
N GLN A 182 4.55 -14.52 6.99
CA GLN A 182 3.93 -13.29 7.46
C GLN A 182 4.92 -12.12 7.51
N ASP A 183 6.14 -12.36 8.01
CA ASP A 183 7.16 -11.32 8.12
C ASP A 183 7.67 -10.88 6.74
N LYS A 184 7.83 -11.84 5.81
CA LYS A 184 8.13 -11.57 4.40
C LYS A 184 7.05 -10.71 3.75
N LEU A 185 5.77 -10.99 4.04
CA LEU A 185 4.67 -10.19 3.53
C LEU A 185 4.69 -8.76 4.09
N VAL A 186 4.98 -8.59 5.38
CA VAL A 186 5.12 -7.24 5.98
C VAL A 186 6.21 -6.44 5.27
N ALA A 187 7.37 -7.05 5.03
CA ALA A 187 8.48 -6.42 4.30
C ALA A 187 8.05 -5.97 2.90
N LEU A 188 7.42 -6.87 2.13
CA LEU A 188 6.94 -6.58 0.78
C LEU A 188 5.84 -5.51 0.74
N GLU A 189 4.93 -5.49 1.72
CA GLU A 189 3.87 -4.47 1.82
C GLU A 189 4.43 -3.08 2.13
N GLU A 190 5.44 -2.95 3.00
CA GLU A 190 6.12 -1.68 3.22
C GLU A 190 6.90 -1.22 1.99
N MET A 191 7.55 -2.15 1.28
CA MET A 191 8.30 -1.88 0.06
C MET A 191 7.40 -1.36 -1.06
N THR A 192 6.34 -2.10 -1.38
CA THR A 192 5.38 -1.73 -2.42
C THR A 192 4.68 -0.41 -2.10
N ARG A 193 4.44 -0.10 -0.81
CA ARG A 193 3.89 1.19 -0.37
C ARG A 193 4.80 2.37 -0.77
N TYR A 194 6.10 2.30 -0.46
CA TYR A 194 7.04 3.33 -0.90
C TYR A 194 7.02 3.49 -2.43
N GLU A 195 7.13 2.38 -3.15
CA GLU A 195 7.25 2.37 -4.61
C GLU A 195 6.02 2.93 -5.31
N TYR A 196 4.84 2.65 -4.77
CA TYR A 196 3.58 3.22 -5.23
C TYR A 196 3.60 4.76 -5.13
N PHE A 197 3.98 5.31 -3.97
CA PHE A 197 4.01 6.76 -3.77
C PHE A 197 5.17 7.46 -4.46
N ALA A 198 6.30 6.77 -4.64
CA ALA A 198 7.44 7.25 -5.41
C ALA A 198 7.21 7.15 -6.93
N ASN A 199 6.10 6.54 -7.36
CA ASN A 199 5.76 6.27 -8.76
C ASN A 199 6.83 5.44 -9.50
N THR A 200 7.45 4.49 -8.80
CA THR A 200 8.47 3.57 -9.35
C THR A 200 7.82 2.29 -9.87
N SER A 201 6.99 2.43 -10.91
CA SER A 201 6.20 1.32 -11.48
C SER A 201 7.03 0.12 -11.94
N SER A 202 8.30 0.32 -12.29
CA SER A 202 9.23 -0.73 -12.70
C SER A 202 9.60 -1.72 -11.58
N THR A 203 9.56 -1.29 -10.32
CA THR A 203 9.88 -2.15 -9.16
C THR A 203 8.63 -2.55 -8.37
N TYR A 204 7.60 -1.69 -8.34
CA TYR A 204 6.32 -1.95 -7.69
C TYR A 204 5.67 -3.28 -8.12
N TYR A 205 5.50 -3.49 -9.43
CA TYR A 205 4.77 -4.66 -9.92
C TYR A 205 5.50 -5.99 -9.69
N PRO A 206 6.83 -6.10 -9.89
CA PRO A 206 7.60 -7.27 -9.47
C PRO A 206 7.42 -7.63 -7.98
N HIS A 207 7.51 -6.66 -7.06
CA HIS A 207 7.30 -6.94 -5.64
C HIS A 207 5.85 -7.32 -5.33
N LEU A 208 4.87 -6.73 -6.03
CA LEU A 208 3.47 -7.16 -5.91
C LEU A 208 3.27 -8.63 -6.35
N ILE A 209 3.97 -9.09 -7.39
CA ILE A 209 3.97 -10.51 -7.79
C ILE A 209 4.58 -11.40 -6.69
N GLN A 210 5.68 -10.95 -6.08
CA GLN A 210 6.30 -11.68 -4.96
C GLN A 210 5.34 -11.73 -3.75
N SER A 211 4.67 -10.64 -3.41
CA SER A 211 3.63 -10.62 -2.37
C SER A 211 2.54 -11.66 -2.65
N ALA A 212 2.09 -11.77 -3.90
CA ALA A 212 1.10 -12.78 -4.28
C ALA A 212 1.62 -14.21 -4.03
N SER A 213 2.91 -14.48 -4.26
CA SER A 213 3.52 -15.78 -3.96
C SER A 213 3.50 -16.08 -2.46
N VAL A 214 3.88 -15.09 -1.63
CA VAL A 214 3.87 -15.23 -0.17
C VAL A 214 2.46 -15.39 0.37
N VAL A 215 1.47 -14.66 -0.17
CA VAL A 215 0.06 -14.81 0.22
C VAL A 215 -0.47 -16.20 -0.11
N ARG A 216 -0.10 -16.79 -1.26
CA ARG A 216 -0.44 -18.18 -1.58
C ARG A 216 0.13 -19.16 -0.58
N GLU A 217 1.36 -18.92 -0.13
CA GLU A 217 2.00 -19.74 0.89
C GLU A 217 1.26 -19.68 2.23
N ILE A 218 0.91 -18.47 2.68
CA ILE A 218 0.17 -18.25 3.93
C ILE A 218 -1.21 -18.92 3.89
N LEU A 219 -1.97 -18.70 2.81
CA LEU A 219 -3.34 -19.20 2.66
C LEU A 219 -3.41 -20.65 2.19
N ARG A 220 -2.31 -21.19 1.65
CA ARG A 220 -2.25 -22.47 0.93
C ARG A 220 -3.29 -22.55 -0.19
N SER A 221 -3.55 -21.42 -0.85
CA SER A 221 -4.59 -21.27 -1.87
C SER A 221 -4.26 -20.14 -2.84
N ASP A 222 -4.73 -20.27 -4.09
CA ASP A 222 -4.74 -19.20 -5.09
C ASP A 222 -5.94 -18.24 -4.95
N SER A 223 -6.86 -18.55 -4.02
CA SER A 223 -8.09 -17.80 -3.80
C SER A 223 -8.10 -17.11 -2.43
N ILE A 224 -8.54 -15.86 -2.41
CA ILE A 224 -8.84 -15.10 -1.20
C ILE A 224 -10.36 -14.98 -1.02
N ASP A 225 -10.88 -15.47 0.10
CA ASP A 225 -12.21 -15.05 0.59
C ASP A 225 -12.06 -13.80 1.46
N LEU A 226 -11.95 -12.64 0.81
CA LEU A 226 -11.66 -11.35 1.45
C LEU A 226 -12.65 -11.01 2.56
N LEU A 227 -13.95 -11.28 2.35
CA LEU A 227 -15.00 -10.98 3.32
C LEU A 227 -15.03 -11.93 4.53
N SER A 228 -14.24 -13.01 4.51
CA SER A 228 -14.06 -13.93 5.64
C SER A 228 -12.82 -13.63 6.48
N LEU A 229 -11.91 -12.78 5.98
CA LEU A 229 -10.68 -12.47 6.69
C LEU A 229 -10.96 -11.66 7.96
N GLY A 230 -10.29 -12.02 9.05
CA GLY A 230 -10.52 -11.49 10.39
C GLY A 230 -9.23 -11.39 11.20
N GLY A 231 -9.15 -10.39 12.08
CA GLY A 231 -8.07 -10.18 13.04
C GLY A 231 -6.77 -9.58 12.48
N LYS A 232 -5.91 -9.13 13.41
CA LYS A 232 -4.61 -8.48 13.11
C LYS A 232 -3.71 -9.30 12.17
N HIS A 233 -3.69 -10.63 12.30
CA HIS A 233 -2.84 -11.53 11.49
C HIS A 233 -3.22 -11.63 10.00
N THR A 234 -4.42 -11.21 9.61
CA THR A 234 -4.84 -11.17 8.19
C THR A 234 -4.73 -9.78 7.57
N PHE A 235 -4.27 -8.79 8.33
CA PHE A 235 -4.25 -7.40 7.89
C PHE A 235 -3.42 -7.19 6.62
N ASP A 236 -2.19 -7.72 6.57
CA ASP A 236 -1.32 -7.56 5.41
C ASP A 236 -1.87 -8.28 4.17
N ILE A 237 -2.60 -9.39 4.36
CA ILE A 237 -3.31 -10.10 3.26
C ILE A 237 -4.44 -9.22 2.71
N ARG A 238 -5.17 -8.52 3.58
CA ARG A 238 -6.24 -7.59 3.19
C ARG A 238 -5.68 -6.36 2.46
N CYS A 239 -4.53 -5.83 2.91
CA CYS A 239 -3.81 -4.76 2.20
C CYS A 239 -3.34 -5.22 0.82
N PHE A 240 -2.70 -6.39 0.73
CA PHE A 240 -2.31 -7.00 -0.54
C PHE A 240 -3.49 -7.13 -1.50
N ALA A 241 -4.62 -7.68 -1.03
CA ALA A 241 -5.83 -7.86 -1.83
C ALA A 241 -6.30 -6.54 -2.44
N TRP A 242 -6.28 -5.47 -1.64
CA TRP A 242 -6.63 -4.14 -2.12
C TRP A 242 -5.66 -3.64 -3.21
N CYS A 243 -4.35 -3.77 -2.98
CA CYS A 243 -3.33 -3.39 -3.95
C CYS A 243 -3.45 -4.18 -5.27
N ASP A 244 -3.66 -5.49 -5.20
CA ASP A 244 -3.83 -6.36 -6.38
C ASP A 244 -5.09 -5.97 -7.19
N ILE A 245 -6.24 -5.83 -6.53
CA ILE A 245 -7.51 -5.48 -7.19
C ILE A 245 -7.43 -4.11 -7.86
N THR A 246 -6.97 -3.09 -7.13
CA THR A 246 -6.93 -1.71 -7.64
C THR A 246 -5.89 -1.54 -8.74
N ASN A 247 -4.71 -2.14 -8.59
CA ASN A 247 -3.69 -2.13 -9.64
C ASN A 247 -4.17 -2.88 -10.90
N SER A 248 -4.86 -4.00 -10.73
CA SER A 248 -5.44 -4.77 -11.85
C SER A 248 -6.53 -3.99 -12.57
N MET A 249 -7.36 -3.26 -11.83
CA MET A 249 -8.35 -2.33 -12.37
C MET A 249 -7.68 -1.23 -13.20
N ALA A 250 -6.66 -0.57 -12.64
CA ALA A 250 -5.97 0.56 -13.26
C ALA A 250 -5.14 0.14 -14.49
N ALA A 251 -4.39 -0.95 -14.39
CA ALA A 251 -3.58 -1.50 -15.47
C ALA A 251 -4.40 -2.32 -16.48
N SER A 252 -5.68 -2.57 -16.20
CA SER A 252 -6.57 -3.40 -17.01
C SER A 252 -6.04 -4.83 -17.22
N ARG A 253 -5.41 -5.40 -16.19
CA ARG A 253 -4.81 -6.75 -16.18
C ARG A 253 -5.63 -7.70 -15.31
N PRO A 254 -5.47 -9.03 -15.45
CA PRO A 254 -6.00 -9.98 -14.47
C PRO A 254 -5.40 -9.70 -13.09
N THR A 255 -6.18 -9.96 -12.05
CA THR A 255 -5.67 -10.03 -10.68
C THR A 255 -4.66 -11.17 -10.52
N LEU A 256 -3.74 -11.01 -9.57
CA LEU A 256 -2.73 -12.02 -9.25
C LEU A 256 -3.32 -13.21 -8.51
N LEU A 257 -4.37 -12.99 -7.72
CA LEU A 257 -5.16 -14.04 -7.04
C LEU A 257 -6.64 -13.98 -7.43
N THR A 258 -7.38 -15.05 -7.12
CA THR A 258 -8.84 -15.09 -7.31
C THR A 258 -9.56 -14.63 -6.03
N TYR A 259 -10.75 -14.04 -6.19
CA TYR A 259 -11.51 -13.45 -5.08
C TYR A 259 -12.91 -14.07 -5.00
N GLU A 260 -13.11 -14.99 -4.07
CA GLU A 260 -14.26 -15.92 -4.03
C GLU A 260 -15.16 -15.72 -2.81
N SER A 261 -15.43 -14.47 -2.42
CA SER A 261 -16.27 -14.21 -1.24
C SER A 261 -17.76 -14.45 -1.43
N ASN A 262 -18.42 -15.06 -0.44
CA ASN A 262 -19.86 -15.24 -0.45
C ASN A 262 -20.59 -13.93 -0.07
N LEU A 263 -21.13 -13.23 -1.07
CA LEU A 263 -21.82 -11.95 -0.89
C LEU A 263 -23.18 -12.07 -0.18
N GLU A 264 -23.87 -13.20 -0.33
CA GLU A 264 -25.20 -13.42 0.27
C GLU A 264 -25.07 -13.49 1.79
N ARG A 265 -24.02 -14.16 2.28
CA ARG A 265 -23.71 -14.23 3.70
C ARG A 265 -23.53 -12.85 4.32
N THR A 266 -22.90 -11.93 3.61
CA THR A 266 -22.57 -10.58 4.10
C THR A 266 -23.81 -9.67 4.19
N GLN A 267 -24.85 -9.91 3.38
CA GLN A 267 -26.10 -9.13 3.45
C GLN A 267 -26.97 -9.48 4.67
N HIS A 268 -26.78 -10.67 5.25
CA HIS A 268 -27.55 -11.17 6.41
C HIS A 268 -26.87 -10.92 7.76
N ILE A 269 -25.71 -10.25 7.77
CA ILE A 269 -24.98 -9.92 8.98
C ILE A 269 -25.59 -8.64 9.58
N ASP A 270 -26.58 -8.81 10.46
CA ASP A 270 -27.20 -7.76 11.29
C ASP A 270 -26.26 -7.27 12.40
N PHE A 271 -25.05 -6.89 12.05
CA PHE A 271 -24.15 -6.28 13.02
C PHE A 271 -24.22 -4.77 12.82
N GLU A 272 -24.88 -4.09 13.75
CA GLU A 272 -24.82 -2.63 13.88
C GLU A 272 -23.36 -2.11 13.97
N ASP A 273 -22.39 -3.00 14.21
CA ASP A 273 -20.98 -2.70 14.51
C ASP A 273 -19.93 -3.34 13.57
N ALA A 274 -20.29 -4.09 12.52
CA ALA A 274 -19.31 -4.81 11.69
C ALA A 274 -18.74 -4.00 10.51
N HIS A 275 -19.36 -2.88 10.14
CA HIS A 275 -18.85 -2.03 9.07
C HIS A 275 -17.84 -1.04 9.64
N SER A 276 -16.64 -1.06 9.06
CA SER A 276 -15.42 -0.47 9.63
C SER A 276 -14.91 -1.17 10.92
N ASP A 277 -15.06 -2.48 11.03
CA ASP A 277 -14.29 -3.24 12.03
C ASP A 277 -12.82 -3.34 11.54
N PRO A 278 -11.82 -2.76 12.26
CA PRO A 278 -10.40 -2.88 11.89
C PRO A 278 -9.97 -4.34 11.75
N ASP A 279 -10.64 -5.24 12.46
CA ASP A 279 -10.34 -6.66 12.41
C ASP A 279 -10.90 -7.33 11.16
N ARG A 280 -11.88 -6.75 10.43
CA ARG A 280 -12.54 -7.45 9.29
C ARG A 280 -12.29 -6.86 7.92
N GLY A 281 -11.85 -5.60 7.83
CA GLY A 281 -11.65 -4.92 6.54
C GLY A 281 -10.53 -3.90 6.50
N VAL A 282 -10.19 -3.43 5.30
CA VAL A 282 -9.30 -2.27 5.08
C VAL A 282 -10.07 -1.06 4.54
N GLU A 283 -11.41 -1.14 4.53
CA GLU A 283 -12.30 -0.02 4.19
C GLU A 283 -12.00 1.24 5.01
N TRP A 284 -11.63 1.09 6.29
CA TRP A 284 -11.25 2.22 7.14
C TRP A 284 -9.96 2.91 6.67
N ILE A 285 -9.15 2.27 5.83
CA ILE A 285 -7.97 2.86 5.21
C ILE A 285 -8.33 3.52 3.88
N TYR A 286 -9.00 2.80 2.99
CA TYR A 286 -9.16 3.21 1.59
C TYR A 286 -10.52 3.83 1.25
N GLY A 287 -11.48 3.74 2.17
CA GLY A 287 -12.86 4.21 2.01
C GLY A 287 -13.72 3.43 1.04
N CYS A 288 -13.18 2.38 0.44
CA CYS A 288 -13.93 1.48 -0.40
C CYS A 288 -14.44 0.30 0.43
N PRO A 289 -15.76 0.02 0.40
CA PRO A 289 -16.28 -1.19 1.00
C PRO A 289 -15.65 -2.44 0.39
N ASP A 290 -15.22 -3.40 1.23
CA ASP A 290 -14.55 -4.62 0.76
C ASP A 290 -15.43 -5.43 -0.21
N VAL A 291 -16.76 -5.36 -0.05
CA VAL A 291 -17.72 -5.95 -0.99
C VAL A 291 -17.63 -5.33 -2.39
N ILE A 292 -17.41 -4.02 -2.48
CA ILE A 292 -17.20 -3.34 -3.75
C ILE A 292 -15.85 -3.74 -4.34
N ALA A 293 -14.81 -3.91 -3.51
CA ALA A 293 -13.52 -4.46 -3.94
C ALA A 293 -13.67 -5.85 -4.58
N VAL A 294 -14.38 -6.77 -3.92
CA VAL A 294 -14.67 -8.12 -4.45
C VAL A 294 -15.46 -8.04 -5.76
N LEU A 295 -16.45 -7.16 -5.86
CA LEU A 295 -17.25 -6.98 -7.07
C LEU A 295 -16.40 -6.40 -8.23
N MET A 296 -15.44 -5.53 -7.95
CA MET A 296 -14.44 -5.06 -8.93
C MET A 296 -13.54 -6.22 -9.38
N ALA A 297 -13.03 -7.04 -8.46
CA ALA A 297 -12.24 -8.22 -8.79
C ALA A 297 -13.00 -9.21 -9.69
N ARG A 298 -14.28 -9.47 -9.40
CA ARG A 298 -15.16 -10.30 -10.24
C ARG A 298 -15.39 -9.72 -11.62
N THR A 299 -15.47 -8.39 -11.72
CA THR A 299 -15.57 -7.69 -12.99
C THR A 299 -14.30 -7.86 -13.83
N ILE A 300 -13.13 -7.73 -13.21
CA ILE A 300 -11.82 -7.99 -13.84
C ILE A 300 -11.74 -9.45 -14.31
N ALA A 301 -12.07 -10.42 -13.45
CA ALA A 301 -12.10 -11.83 -13.83
C ALA A 301 -13.02 -12.07 -15.04
N LEU A 302 -14.25 -11.55 -15.00
CA LEU A 302 -15.22 -11.66 -16.09
C LEU A 302 -14.71 -11.06 -17.42
N LYS A 303 -14.03 -9.92 -17.36
CA LYS A 303 -13.39 -9.29 -18.53
C LYS A 303 -12.41 -10.27 -19.19
N HIS A 304 -11.60 -10.97 -18.40
CA HIS A 304 -10.54 -11.87 -18.89
C HIS A 304 -11.03 -13.30 -19.22
N LEU A 305 -12.27 -13.67 -18.87
CA LEU A 305 -12.86 -14.93 -19.29
C LEU A 305 -13.05 -15.01 -20.82
N ARG A 306 -12.74 -16.19 -21.38
CA ARG A 306 -12.96 -16.54 -22.79
C ARG A 306 -14.37 -17.13 -22.97
N ILE A 307 -15.38 -16.29 -22.86
CA ILE A 307 -16.80 -16.63 -23.01
C ILE A 307 -17.47 -15.77 -24.08
N PRO A 308 -18.64 -16.18 -24.63
CA PRO A 308 -19.39 -15.38 -25.59
C PRO A 308 -19.72 -13.97 -25.06
N LYS A 309 -19.77 -13.00 -25.97
CA LYS A 309 -20.00 -11.58 -25.61
C LYS A 309 -21.34 -11.39 -24.91
N GLU A 310 -22.37 -12.08 -25.36
CA GLU A 310 -23.73 -12.05 -24.82
C GLU A 310 -23.76 -12.57 -23.38
N GLU A 311 -23.05 -13.67 -23.12
CA GLU A 311 -22.91 -14.22 -21.77
C GLU A 311 -22.13 -13.24 -20.88
N LYS A 312 -21.05 -12.65 -21.39
CA LYS A 312 -20.26 -11.65 -20.68
C LYS A 312 -21.11 -10.43 -20.31
N LEU A 313 -21.93 -9.93 -21.23
CA LEU A 313 -22.88 -8.84 -21.00
C LEU A 313 -23.93 -9.21 -19.93
N SER A 314 -24.51 -10.41 -20.01
CA SER A 314 -25.50 -10.89 -19.05
C SER A 314 -24.93 -10.97 -17.64
N ARG A 315 -23.74 -11.56 -17.48
CA ARG A 315 -23.01 -11.63 -16.20
C ARG A 315 -22.62 -10.23 -15.69
N GLY A 316 -22.15 -9.35 -16.57
CA GLY A 316 -21.82 -7.97 -16.22
C GLY A 316 -23.04 -7.19 -15.72
N THR A 317 -24.19 -7.38 -16.36
CA THR A 317 -25.45 -6.78 -15.92
C THR A 317 -25.88 -7.31 -14.55
N LYS A 318 -25.63 -8.59 -14.25
CA LYS A 318 -25.88 -9.17 -12.92
C LYS A 318 -24.96 -8.53 -11.86
N LEU A 319 -23.68 -8.33 -12.17
CA LEU A 319 -22.74 -7.63 -11.27
C LEU A 319 -23.19 -6.18 -11.01
N GLU A 320 -23.57 -5.45 -12.06
CA GLU A 320 -24.07 -4.07 -11.94
C GLU A 320 -25.32 -4.00 -11.05
N ARG A 321 -26.29 -4.90 -11.24
CA ARG A 321 -27.48 -4.97 -10.37
C ARG A 321 -27.12 -5.30 -8.92
N THR A 322 -26.12 -6.16 -8.71
CA THR A 322 -25.64 -6.50 -7.35
C THR A 322 -25.04 -5.28 -6.67
N ILE A 323 -24.22 -4.48 -7.39
CA ILE A 323 -23.65 -3.24 -6.89
C ILE A 323 -24.73 -2.20 -6.59
N LEU A 324 -25.71 -2.04 -7.50
CA LEU A 324 -26.82 -1.09 -7.33
C LEU A 324 -27.74 -1.45 -6.16
N GLY A 325 -27.96 -2.75 -5.95
CA GLY A 325 -28.76 -3.26 -4.83
C GLY A 325 -28.04 -3.25 -3.50
N TRP A 326 -26.75 -2.89 -3.46
CA TRP A 326 -25.98 -2.91 -2.23
C TRP A 326 -26.25 -1.67 -1.37
N TYR A 327 -26.75 -1.89 -0.17
CA TYR A 327 -26.99 -0.83 0.79
C TYR A 327 -25.73 -0.56 1.63
N PHE A 328 -25.23 0.67 1.64
CA PHE A 328 -24.16 1.08 2.56
C PHE A 328 -24.77 1.66 3.83
N ARG A 329 -24.34 1.15 4.98
CA ARG A 329 -24.70 1.72 6.27
C ARG A 329 -23.75 2.89 6.59
N PRO A 330 -24.24 4.01 7.15
CA PRO A 330 -23.38 5.09 7.58
C PRO A 330 -22.31 4.60 8.57
N THR A 331 -21.05 4.96 8.33
CA THR A 331 -19.94 4.66 9.23
C THR A 331 -19.97 5.57 10.46
N ARG A 332 -19.40 5.11 11.58
CA ARG A 332 -19.37 5.84 12.86
C ARG A 332 -18.48 7.07 12.75
N ALA A 333 -19.05 8.27 12.82
CA ALA A 333 -18.28 9.52 12.85
C ALA A 333 -18.77 10.47 13.94
N LYS A 334 -17.84 11.26 14.53
CA LYS A 334 -18.15 12.20 15.63
C LYS A 334 -19.12 13.30 15.19
N GLY A 335 -18.98 13.81 13.97
CA GLY A 335 -19.83 14.86 13.39
C GLY A 335 -20.78 14.37 12.30
N SER A 336 -21.92 15.05 12.13
CA SER A 336 -22.89 14.76 11.05
C SER A 336 -22.30 14.98 9.65
N VAL A 337 -21.50 16.03 9.47
CA VAL A 337 -20.81 16.34 8.20
C VAL A 337 -19.90 15.19 7.79
N MET A 338 -19.12 14.64 8.72
CA MET A 338 -18.21 13.54 8.44
C MET A 338 -18.96 12.24 8.09
N ARG A 339 -20.08 11.95 8.78
CA ARG A 339 -20.95 10.81 8.38
C ARG A 339 -21.42 10.94 6.93
N VAL A 340 -21.85 12.13 6.53
CA VAL A 340 -22.29 12.39 5.14
C VAL A 340 -21.12 12.26 4.16
N ALA A 341 -19.97 12.83 4.48
CA ALA A 341 -18.77 12.76 3.63
C ALA A 341 -18.34 11.31 3.40
N ARG A 342 -18.34 10.49 4.45
CA ARG A 342 -17.99 9.07 4.38
C ARG A 342 -18.97 8.29 3.50
N VAL A 343 -20.28 8.39 3.74
CA VAL A 343 -21.29 7.79 2.84
C VAL A 343 -21.06 8.26 1.40
N GLY A 344 -20.76 9.54 1.18
CA GLY A 344 -20.42 10.09 -0.12
C GLY A 344 -19.24 9.38 -0.81
N VAL A 345 -18.17 9.04 -0.09
CA VAL A 345 -17.03 8.28 -0.64
C VAL A 345 -17.41 6.84 -0.97
N GLN A 346 -18.18 6.14 -0.13
CA GLN A 346 -18.67 4.80 -0.44
C GLN A 346 -19.54 4.82 -1.71
N GLU A 347 -20.40 5.83 -1.84
CA GLU A 347 -21.18 6.10 -3.05
C GLU A 347 -20.28 6.36 -4.26
N MET A 348 -19.20 7.15 -4.12
CA MET A 348 -18.22 7.36 -5.19
C MET A 348 -17.60 6.03 -5.64
N TRP A 349 -17.24 5.15 -4.71
CA TRP A 349 -16.73 3.82 -5.03
C TRP A 349 -17.75 2.94 -5.75
N ARG A 350 -19.03 2.99 -5.35
CA ARG A 350 -20.11 2.31 -6.08
C ARG A 350 -20.17 2.78 -7.53
N HIS A 351 -20.13 4.09 -7.75
CA HIS A 351 -20.15 4.67 -9.09
C HIS A 351 -18.89 4.30 -9.89
N ALA A 352 -17.72 4.30 -9.27
CA ALA A 352 -16.47 3.86 -9.90
C ALA A 352 -16.57 2.40 -10.38
N ALA A 353 -17.10 1.51 -9.54
CA ALA A 353 -17.28 0.10 -9.90
C ALA A 353 -18.30 -0.09 -11.04
N ILE A 354 -19.41 0.65 -11.04
CA ILE A 354 -20.38 0.64 -12.15
C ILE A 354 -19.74 1.12 -13.45
N ILE A 355 -19.02 2.26 -13.40
CA ILE A 355 -18.30 2.78 -14.57
C ILE A 355 -17.30 1.74 -15.09
N HIS A 356 -16.57 1.09 -14.18
CA HIS A 356 -15.60 0.06 -14.54
C HIS A 356 -16.27 -1.10 -15.29
N ILE A 357 -17.41 -1.62 -14.81
CA ILE A 357 -18.20 -2.63 -15.53
C ILE A 357 -18.52 -2.18 -16.95
N HIS A 358 -19.05 -0.97 -17.11
CA HIS A 358 -19.41 -0.46 -18.44
C HIS A 358 -18.20 -0.31 -19.36
N GLN A 359 -17.07 0.14 -18.82
CA GLN A 359 -15.82 0.29 -19.58
C GLN A 359 -15.25 -1.05 -20.05
N VAL A 360 -15.30 -2.09 -19.22
CA VAL A 360 -14.60 -3.35 -19.54
C VAL A 360 -15.49 -4.44 -20.12
N ILE A 361 -16.80 -4.38 -19.86
CA ILE A 361 -17.78 -5.39 -20.32
C ILE A 361 -18.62 -4.86 -21.48
N THR A 362 -19.13 -3.63 -21.38
CA THR A 362 -20.09 -3.08 -22.34
C THR A 362 -19.40 -2.38 -23.51
N LEU A 363 -18.33 -1.63 -23.25
CA LEU A 363 -17.57 -0.90 -24.26
C LEU A 363 -16.49 -1.80 -24.87
N SER A 364 -16.84 -2.46 -25.98
CA SER A 364 -15.84 -3.01 -26.91
C SER A 364 -15.08 -1.85 -27.59
N PRO A 365 -13.77 -1.97 -27.91
CA PRO A 365 -12.98 -0.92 -28.59
C PRO A 365 -13.58 -0.41 -29.91
N SER A 366 -14.55 -1.14 -30.46
CA SER A 366 -15.27 -0.81 -31.69
C SER A 366 -16.49 0.12 -31.51
N ALA A 367 -16.80 0.61 -30.30
CA ALA A 367 -17.96 1.47 -30.08
C ALA A 367 -17.69 2.62 -29.08
N LEU A 368 -16.95 3.64 -29.52
CA LEU A 368 -17.10 4.99 -28.99
C LEU A 368 -18.43 5.56 -29.54
N PRO A 369 -19.30 6.18 -28.71
CA PRO A 369 -18.93 7.39 -27.97
C PRO A 369 -19.50 7.47 -26.53
N ALA A 370 -18.60 7.42 -25.54
CA ALA A 370 -18.87 7.50 -24.10
C ALA A 370 -19.30 8.89 -23.56
N ARG A 371 -19.86 9.77 -24.40
CA ARG A 371 -20.30 11.13 -23.97
C ARG A 371 -21.79 11.25 -23.66
N SER A 372 -22.63 10.30 -24.09
CA SER A 372 -24.09 10.42 -24.00
C SER A 372 -24.71 9.82 -22.73
N TYR A 373 -24.09 8.81 -22.11
CA TYR A 373 -24.70 8.09 -20.99
C TYR A 373 -24.57 8.84 -19.66
N VAL A 374 -23.40 9.44 -19.39
CA VAL A 374 -23.15 10.24 -18.18
C VAL A 374 -24.02 11.50 -18.16
N ARG A 375 -24.22 12.15 -19.33
CA ARG A 375 -25.02 13.38 -19.42
C ARG A 375 -26.52 13.17 -19.15
N ARG A 376 -27.05 11.97 -19.42
CA ARG A 376 -28.49 11.68 -19.32
C ARG A 376 -28.96 11.38 -17.89
N ARG A 377 -28.07 10.93 -16.98
CA ARG A 377 -28.40 10.76 -15.55
C ARG A 377 -28.27 12.03 -14.72
N TYR A 378 -27.34 12.93 -15.03
CA TYR A 378 -27.22 14.21 -14.31
C TYR A 378 -28.34 15.20 -14.64
N SER A 379 -29.02 15.04 -15.78
CA SER A 379 -30.17 15.87 -16.16
C SER A 379 -31.50 15.43 -15.51
N THR A 380 -31.53 14.27 -14.84
CA THR A 380 -32.74 13.75 -14.16
C THR A 380 -32.74 14.00 -12.65
N LEU A 381 -31.62 14.46 -12.08
CA LEU A 381 -31.46 14.67 -10.62
C LEU A 381 -31.52 16.15 -10.19
N ILE A 382 -31.74 17.08 -11.11
CA ILE A 382 -31.95 18.50 -10.79
C ILE A 382 -33.26 18.95 -11.45
N PRO A 383 -34.39 19.04 -10.72
CA PRO A 383 -35.49 19.86 -11.16
C PRO A 383 -35.05 21.31 -10.99
N LEU A 384 -34.62 21.94 -12.09
CA LEU A 384 -34.53 23.39 -12.17
C LEU A 384 -35.97 23.92 -12.20
N THR A 385 -36.54 24.20 -11.02
CA THR A 385 -37.65 25.14 -10.92
C THR A 385 -37.07 26.56 -10.98
N PRO A 386 -37.49 27.40 -11.95
CA PRO A 386 -37.07 28.79 -11.99
C PRO A 386 -37.83 29.59 -10.92
N ALA A 387 -37.10 30.43 -10.20
CA ALA A 387 -37.62 31.59 -9.48
C ALA A 387 -36.97 32.84 -10.06
#